data_AF-A0A660MRU7-F1
#
_entry.id   AF-A0A660MRU7-F1
#
_cell.length_a   1.000
_cell.length_b   1.000
_cell.length_c   1.000
_cell.angle_alpha   90.00
_cell.angle_beta   90.00
_cell.angle_gamma   90.00
#
_symmetry.space_group_name_H-M   'P 1'
#
loop_
_entity.id
_entity.type
_entity.pdbx_description
1 polymer ?
#
loop_
_entity_poly.entity_id
_entity_poly.type
_entity_poly.pdbx_seq_one_letter_code
_entity_poly.pdbx_strand_id
1 'polypeptide(L)'
;MNNFLPKLKKPGAYARILLEFLQENPELKVTGLDFLLGRRNFPFLGMMPTARLSELKEMGLVEIVEKRKGKKIKTATINVYQITEKGLKFTF
;
A
#
# COMPACT_ATOMS: atom_id res chain seq x y z
N MET A 1 -12.45 6.49 22.65
CA MET A 1 -12.90 6.64 21.25
C MET A 1 -11.99 5.81 20.37
N ASN A 2 -12.52 4.73 19.81
CA ASN A 2 -11.79 3.79 18.96
C ASN A 2 -11.80 4.37 17.54
N ASN A 3 -10.69 4.99 17.11
CA ASN A 3 -10.50 5.55 15.75
C ASN A 3 -10.31 4.44 14.71
N PHE A 4 -11.23 3.48 14.66
CA PHE A 4 -11.31 2.55 13.54
C PHE A 4 -11.75 3.36 12.33
N LEU A 5 -10.81 3.56 11.40
CA LEU A 5 -11.08 4.09 10.07
C LEU A 5 -12.34 3.39 9.51
N PRO A 6 -13.29 4.14 8.92
CA PRO A 6 -14.51 3.55 8.41
C PRO A 6 -14.15 2.43 7.45
N LYS A 7 -14.75 1.25 7.64
CA LYS A 7 -14.63 0.11 6.73
C LYS A 7 -15.09 0.57 5.34
N LEU A 8 -14.16 0.99 4.50
CA LEU A 8 -14.44 1.39 3.14
C LEU A 8 -14.91 0.14 2.38
N LYS A 9 -16.20 0.09 2.04
CA LYS A 9 -16.83 -1.03 1.31
C LYS A 9 -16.30 -1.18 -0.13
N LYS A 10 -15.61 -0.16 -0.65
CA LYS A 10 -15.00 -0.14 -1.98
C LYS A 10 -13.65 0.57 -1.87
N PRO A 11 -12.55 0.00 -2.39
CA PRO A 11 -11.29 0.73 -2.42
C PRO A 11 -11.48 1.96 -3.33
N GLY A 12 -11.08 3.14 -2.85
CA GLY A 12 -11.12 4.35 -3.68
C GLY A 12 -10.31 4.17 -4.96
N ALA A 13 -10.54 5.00 -5.98
CA ALA A 13 -9.86 4.90 -7.29
C ALA A 13 -8.33 4.72 -7.18
N TYR A 14 -7.69 5.34 -6.18
CA TYR A 14 -6.27 5.20 -5.92
C TYR A 14 -5.83 3.87 -5.30
N ALA A 15 -6.65 3.25 -4.43
CA ALA A 15 -6.37 1.90 -3.92
C ALA A 15 -6.54 0.85 -5.03
N ARG A 16 -7.45 1.10 -5.98
CA ARG A 16 -7.59 0.30 -7.20
C ARG A 16 -6.33 0.35 -8.06
N ILE A 17 -5.90 1.54 -8.45
CA ILE A 17 -4.67 1.74 -9.22
C ILE A 17 -3.46 1.09 -8.54
N LEU A 18 -3.35 1.21 -7.21
CA LEU A 18 -2.28 0.58 -6.44
C LEU A 18 -2.34 -0.95 -6.52
N LEU A 19 -3.52 -1.52 -6.37
CA LEU A 19 -3.71 -2.96 -6.43
C LEU A 19 -3.43 -3.51 -7.83
N GLU A 20 -3.96 -2.88 -8.87
CA GLU A 20 -3.72 -3.26 -10.28
C GLU A 20 -2.22 -3.26 -10.58
N PHE A 21 -1.49 -2.23 -10.16
CA PHE A 21 -0.03 -2.21 -10.32
C PHE A 21 0.68 -3.37 -9.59
N LEU A 22 0.27 -3.68 -8.35
CA LEU A 22 0.86 -4.78 -7.59
C LEU A 22 0.50 -6.15 -8.17
N GLN A 23 -0.65 -6.28 -8.82
CA GLN A 23 -1.05 -7.47 -9.56
C GLN A 23 -0.17 -7.69 -10.80
N GLU A 24 0.17 -6.62 -11.51
CA GLU A 24 1.12 -6.66 -12.64
C GLU A 24 2.57 -6.95 -12.21
N ASN A 25 2.91 -6.74 -10.93
CA ASN A 25 4.27 -6.85 -10.41
C ASN A 25 4.28 -7.55 -9.02
N PRO A 26 3.88 -8.84 -8.93
CA PRO A 26 3.63 -9.55 -7.67
C PRO A 26 4.85 -9.73 -6.76
N GLU A 27 6.05 -9.72 -7.33
CA GLU A 27 7.31 -9.83 -6.62
C GLU A 27 7.72 -8.53 -5.91
N LEU A 28 7.04 -7.42 -6.20
CA LEU A 28 7.40 -6.13 -5.62
C LEU A 28 7.08 -6.04 -4.13
N LYS A 29 8.12 -5.64 -3.39
CA LYS A 29 8.04 -5.24 -2.00
C LYS A 29 8.09 -3.72 -1.91
N VAL A 30 6.98 -3.12 -1.50
CA VAL A 30 6.78 -1.66 -1.57
C VAL A 30 6.52 -1.04 -0.21
N THR A 31 7.01 0.16 -0.01
CA THR A 31 6.68 1.01 1.12
C THR A 31 5.79 2.16 0.65
N GLY A 32 5.08 2.80 1.58
CA GLY A 32 4.34 4.03 1.27
C GLY A 32 5.24 5.18 0.78
N LEU A 33 6.55 5.09 0.99
CA LEU A 33 7.53 6.08 0.52
C LEU A 33 8.02 5.81 -0.91
N ASP A 34 8.02 4.56 -1.38
CA ASP A 34 8.48 4.22 -2.74
C ASP A 34 7.61 4.88 -3.82
N PHE A 35 6.36 5.17 -3.47
CA PHE A 35 5.39 5.87 -4.29
C PHE A 35 5.48 7.41 -4.17
N LEU A 36 6.21 7.93 -3.19
CA LEU A 36 6.45 9.37 -3.01
C LEU A 36 7.75 9.84 -3.70
N LEU A 37 8.74 8.96 -3.85
CA LEU A 37 10.14 9.39 -4.03
C LEU A 37 10.80 9.14 -5.39
N GLY A 38 10.12 8.68 -6.45
CA GLY A 38 10.83 8.69 -7.74
C GLY A 38 10.36 7.86 -8.92
N ARG A 39 9.15 7.30 -8.95
CA ARG A 39 8.65 6.71 -10.19
C ARG A 39 7.88 7.77 -10.97
N ARG A 40 8.55 8.43 -11.93
CA ARG A 40 7.96 9.34 -12.93
C ARG A 40 6.73 8.77 -13.67
N ASN A 41 6.50 7.45 -13.58
CA ASN A 41 5.41 6.72 -14.22
C ASN A 41 4.39 6.12 -13.25
N PHE A 42 4.41 6.49 -11.96
CA PHE A 42 3.37 6.04 -11.04
C PHE A 42 2.31 7.11 -10.86
N PRO A 43 1.03 6.87 -11.22
CA PRO A 43 -0.04 7.87 -11.23
C PRO A 43 -0.49 8.38 -9.84
N PHE A 44 0.33 8.27 -8.78
CA PHE A 44 0.00 8.82 -7.47
C PHE A 44 0.22 10.33 -7.43
N LEU A 45 -0.81 11.04 -7.89
CA LEU A 45 -1.04 12.46 -7.65
C LEU A 45 -1.31 12.69 -6.15
N GLY A 46 -0.29 13.17 -5.42
CA GLY A 46 -0.46 14.00 -4.22
C GLY A 46 -1.08 13.40 -2.95
N MET A 47 -1.58 12.16 -2.96
CA MET A 47 -2.13 11.49 -1.76
C MET A 47 -1.18 10.49 -1.12
N MET A 48 -1.21 10.38 0.22
CA MET A 48 -0.37 9.52 1.04
C MET A 48 -0.50 8.03 0.67
N PRO A 49 0.47 7.42 -0.05
CA PRO A 49 0.38 6.04 -0.54
C PRO A 49 0.33 5.01 0.59
N THR A 50 0.90 5.38 1.75
CA THR A 50 0.82 4.61 3.00
C THR A 50 -0.62 4.33 3.43
N ALA A 51 -1.54 5.30 3.29
CA ALA A 51 -2.93 5.11 3.69
C ALA A 51 -3.63 4.06 2.81
N ARG A 52 -3.32 4.03 1.50
CA ARG A 52 -3.87 3.04 0.56
C ARG A 52 -3.32 1.64 0.83
N LEU A 53 -2.03 1.51 1.13
CA LEU A 53 -1.45 0.22 1.56
C LEU A 53 -2.09 -0.29 2.85
N SER A 54 -2.37 0.59 3.82
CA SER A 54 -3.10 0.22 5.04
C SER A 54 -4.51 -0.29 4.73
N GLU A 55 -5.26 0.39 3.85
CA GLU A 55 -6.60 -0.05 3.42
C GLU A 55 -6.56 -1.43 2.75
N LEU A 56 -5.66 -1.62 1.78
CA LEU A 56 -5.50 -2.92 1.10
C LEU A 56 -5.09 -4.02 2.08
N LYS A 57 -4.29 -3.69 3.10
CA LYS A 57 -3.87 -4.60 4.15
C LYS A 57 -5.02 -5.00 5.07
N GLU A 58 -5.90 -4.06 5.44
CA GLU A 58 -7.12 -4.36 6.19
C GLU A 58 -8.08 -5.26 5.40
N MET A 59 -8.07 -5.17 4.08
CA MET A 59 -8.84 -6.06 3.20
C MET A 59 -8.17 -7.43 2.97
N GLY A 60 -6.92 -7.62 3.45
CA GLY A 60 -6.13 -8.83 3.25
C GLY A 60 -5.60 -9.01 1.82
N LEU A 61 -5.55 -7.93 1.02
CA LEU A 61 -5.08 -7.96 -0.37
C LEU A 61 -3.56 -7.76 -0.46
N VAL A 62 -2.97 -7.13 0.56
CA VAL A 62 -1.53 -7.03 0.75
C VAL A 62 -1.19 -7.37 2.19
N GLU A 63 0.05 -7.77 2.45
CA GLU A 63 0.54 -8.09 3.78
C GLU A 63 1.87 -7.39 4.06
N ILE A 64 2.20 -7.23 5.35
CA ILE A 64 3.48 -6.65 5.77
C ILE A 64 4.51 -7.77 5.82
N VAL A 65 5.45 -7.76 4.89
CA VAL A 65 6.51 -8.79 4.80
C VAL A 65 7.78 -8.38 5.55
N GLU A 66 8.05 -7.08 5.66
CA GLU A 66 9.25 -6.56 6.32
C GLU A 66 8.98 -5.23 7.03
N LYS A 67 9.87 -4.87 7.96
CA LYS A 67 9.90 -3.57 8.62
C LYS A 67 11.28 -2.96 8.44
N ARG A 68 11.36 -1.79 7.78
CA ARG A 68 12.62 -1.07 7.53
C ARG A 68 12.76 0.12 8.48
N LYS A 69 13.99 0.43 8.88
CA LYS A 69 14.27 1.67 9.64
C LYS A 69 14.23 2.87 8.70
N GLY A 70 13.51 3.92 9.08
CA GLY A 70 13.46 5.17 8.35
C GLY A 70 14.82 5.89 8.38
N LYS A 71 15.31 6.33 7.22
CA LYS A 71 16.63 6.99 7.09
C LYS A 71 16.73 8.32 7.87
N LYS A 72 15.63 9.10 7.95
CA LYS A 72 15.65 10.46 8.54
C LYS A 72 15.32 10.52 10.02
N ILE A 73 14.51 9.61 10.53
CA ILE A 73 14.10 9.56 11.94
C ILE A 73 14.45 8.16 12.41
N LYS A 74 15.53 8.02 13.19
CA LYS A 74 16.11 6.73 13.62
C LYS A 74 15.13 5.80 14.36
N THR A 75 13.95 6.31 14.75
CA THR A 75 12.88 5.59 15.44
C THR A 75 11.68 5.23 14.56
N ALA A 76 11.54 5.84 13.36
CA ALA A 76 10.40 5.57 12.49
C ALA A 76 10.59 4.23 11.80
N THR A 77 9.67 3.29 12.04
CA THR A 77 9.65 1.99 11.35
C THR A 77 8.69 2.09 10.17
N ILE A 78 9.17 1.72 8.98
CA ILE A 78 8.42 1.74 7.74
C ILE A 78 8.00 0.31 7.42
N ASN A 79 6.71 0.08 7.28
CA ASN A 79 6.18 -1.21 6.83
C ASN A 79 6.45 -1.39 5.34
N VAL A 80 6.93 -2.56 4.98
CA VAL A 80 7.08 -3.02 3.60
C VAL A 80 5.96 -4.01 3.32
N TYR A 81 5.24 -3.78 2.24
CA TYR A 81 4.06 -4.52 1.84
C TYR A 81 4.34 -5.34 0.59
N GLN A 82 3.68 -6.49 0.48
CA GLN A 82 3.65 -7.32 -0.73
C GLN A 82 2.21 -7.79 -0.98
N ILE A 83 1.85 -8.02 -2.24
CA ILE A 83 0.53 -8.53 -2.59
C ILE A 83 0.35 -9.98 -2.13
N THR A 84 -0.84 -10.31 -1.63
CA THR A 84 -1.20 -11.69 -1.24
C THR A 84 -1.81 -12.44 -2.41
N GLU A 85 -1.97 -13.76 -2.30
CA GLU A 85 -2.75 -14.55 -3.27
C GLU A 85 -4.19 -14.04 -3.44
N LYS A 86 -4.79 -13.55 -2.34
CA LYS A 86 -6.12 -12.94 -2.35
C LYS A 86 -6.10 -11.63 -3.15
N GLY A 87 -5.08 -10.80 -2.95
CA GLY A 87 -4.87 -9.58 -3.73
C GLY A 87 -4.72 -9.86 -5.22
N LEU A 88 -3.97 -10.90 -5.59
CA LEU A 88 -3.76 -11.28 -6.99
C LEU A 88 -5.05 -11.65 -7.73
N LYS A 89 -6.00 -12.28 -7.04
CA LYS A 89 -7.28 -12.72 -7.60
C LYS A 89 -8.41 -11.71 -7.41
N PHE A 90 -8.14 -10.59 -6.74
CA PHE A 90 -9.17 -9.60 -6.41
C PHE A 90 -9.63 -8.83 -7.64
N THR A 91 -10.94 -8.67 -7.77
CA THR A 91 -11.62 -7.91 -8.83
C THR A 91 -12.56 -6.87 -8.20
N PHE A 92 -12.74 -5.73 -8.88
CA PHE A 92 -13.44 -4.54 -8.37
C PHE A 92 -14.93 -4.49 -8.69
#